data_AF-A0A9P0ZXC0-F1
#
_entry.id   AF-A0A9P0ZXC0-F1
#
_cell.length_a   1.000
_cell.length_b   1.000
_cell.length_c   1.000
_cell.angle_alpha   90.00
_cell.angle_beta   90.00
_cell.angle_gamma   90.00
#
_symmetry.space_group_name_H-M   'P 1'
#
loop_
_entity.id
_entity.type
_entity.pdbx_description
1 polymer ?
#
loop_
_entity_poly.entity_id
_entity_poly.type
_entity_poly.pdbx_seq_one_letter_code
_entity_poly.pdbx_strand_id
1 'polypeptide(L)'
;MEGSEFDRLLFFEHARKTAETAYEKNPLDADNLTRWGGALLELSQFQPVPESKQMIIDSISKLDEAIFINPQKHDALWCLGNAHTSHAFLTPDQEEAKVYFDKATQCFERAVDAVLGMIFTANLWKLQLRLQNCTLRSTSMVQCNTLWGQGLLHLQLLRVQRRRRAVI
;
A
#
# COMPACT_ATOMS: atom_id res chain seq x y z
N MET A 1 11.00 24.77 6.48
CA MET A 1 10.13 23.72 7.05
C MET A 1 10.82 22.35 6.88
N GLU A 2 12.06 22.19 7.37
CA GLU A 2 12.86 20.97 7.16
C GLU A 2 12.75 19.95 8.31
N GLY A 3 12.30 20.36 9.50
CA GLY A 3 12.19 19.46 10.66
C GLY A 3 11.18 18.32 10.46
N SER A 4 10.06 18.59 9.80
CA SER A 4 8.97 17.61 9.64
C SER A 4 9.33 16.40 8.77
N GLU A 5 10.20 16.57 7.77
CA GLU A 5 10.58 15.49 6.86
C GLU A 5 11.70 14.64 7.46
N PHE A 6 12.66 15.29 8.11
CA PHE A 6 13.72 14.61 8.85
C PHE A 6 13.16 13.77 10.01
N ASP A 7 12.23 14.31 10.79
CA ASP A 7 11.57 13.57 11.89
C ASP A 7 10.80 12.35 11.36
N ARG A 8 10.17 12.49 10.18
CA ARG A 8 9.46 11.40 9.51
C ARG A 8 10.40 10.30 9.03
N LEU A 9 11.54 10.67 8.45
CA LEU A 9 12.57 9.72 8.03
C LEU A 9 13.16 8.97 9.22
N LEU A 10 13.45 9.69 10.32
CA LEU A 10 13.94 9.08 11.55
C LEU A 10 12.91 8.10 12.16
N PHE A 11 11.62 8.45 12.10
CA PHE A 11 10.54 7.57 12.53
C PHE A 11 10.52 6.25 11.75
N PHE A 12 10.63 6.30 10.42
CA PHE A 12 10.62 5.10 9.59
C PHE A 12 11.91 4.27 9.71
N GLU A 13 13.08 4.90 9.86
CA GLU A 13 14.32 4.17 10.17
C GLU A 13 14.24 3.45 11.51
N HIS A 14 13.71 4.13 12.54
CA HIS A 14 13.48 3.51 13.84
C HIS A 14 12.49 2.34 13.73
N ALA A 15 11.40 2.50 12.96
CA ALA A 15 10.44 1.45 12.70
C ALA A 15 11.08 0.24 11.99
N ARG A 16 11.93 0.48 10.98
CA ARG A 16 12.67 -0.56 10.27
C ARG A 16 13.58 -1.36 11.22
N LYS A 17 14.40 -0.68 12.02
CA LYS A 17 15.31 -1.33 12.99
C LYS A 17 14.55 -2.09 14.06
N THR A 18 13.46 -1.52 14.58
CA THR A 18 12.60 -2.20 15.55
C THR A 18 12.02 -3.47 14.94
N ALA A 19 11.53 -3.39 13.70
CA ALA A 19 10.96 -4.54 13.02
C ALA A 19 11.99 -5.64 12.72
N GLU A 20 13.22 -5.26 12.39
CA GLU A 20 14.35 -6.18 12.20
C GLU A 20 14.65 -6.95 13.50
N THR A 21 14.77 -6.25 14.64
CA THR A 21 14.98 -6.93 15.94
C THR A 21 13.79 -7.77 16.39
N ALA A 22 12.57 -7.40 16.00
CA ALA A 22 11.37 -8.19 16.28
C ALA A 22 11.30 -9.44 15.41
N TYR A 23 11.78 -9.38 14.17
CA TYR A 23 11.86 -10.51 13.25
C TYR A 23 12.84 -11.57 13.74
N GLU A 24 13.99 -11.16 14.29
CA GLU A 24 14.95 -12.10 14.93
C GLU A 24 14.32 -12.89 16.08
N LYS A 25 13.38 -12.28 16.82
CA LYS A 25 12.68 -12.93 17.93
C LYS A 25 11.50 -13.78 17.47
N ASN A 26 10.77 -13.31 16.45
CA ASN A 26 9.62 -14.01 15.89
C ASN A 26 9.49 -13.75 14.37
N PRO A 27 10.03 -14.64 13.52
CA PRO A 27 9.96 -14.48 12.08
C PRO A 27 8.57 -14.76 11.49
N LEU A 28 7.64 -15.30 12.29
CA LEU A 28 6.27 -15.61 11.88
C LEU A 28 5.26 -14.52 12.26
N ASP A 29 5.73 -13.34 12.65
CA ASP A 29 4.87 -12.19 12.94
C ASP A 29 4.53 -11.42 11.65
N ALA A 30 3.37 -11.71 11.07
CA ALA A 30 2.87 -11.04 9.88
C ALA A 30 2.65 -9.52 10.08
N ASP A 31 2.32 -9.07 11.29
CA ASP A 31 2.08 -7.66 11.58
C ASP A 31 3.41 -6.89 11.60
N ASN A 32 4.43 -7.50 12.20
CA ASN A 32 5.79 -6.97 12.18
C ASN A 32 6.34 -6.87 10.76
N LEU A 33 6.21 -7.94 9.97
CA LEU A 33 6.64 -7.97 8.57
C LEU A 33 5.90 -6.93 7.71
N THR A 34 4.60 -6.74 7.95
CA THR A 34 3.81 -5.68 7.27
C THR A 34 4.35 -4.29 7.59
N ARG A 35 4.65 -4.02 8.88
CA ARG A 35 5.26 -2.74 9.29
C ARG A 35 6.64 -2.55 8.71
N TRP A 36 7.44 -3.61 8.64
CA TRP A 36 8.78 -3.57 8.05
C TRP A 36 8.71 -3.20 6.57
N GLY A 37 7.89 -3.90 5.79
CA GLY A 37 7.68 -3.62 4.37
C GLY A 37 7.17 -2.20 4.13
N GLY A 38 6.21 -1.73 4.94
CA GLY A 38 5.71 -0.36 4.88
C GLY A 38 6.79 0.70 5.17
N ALA A 39 7.61 0.48 6.21
CA ALA A 39 8.70 1.39 6.55
C ALA A 39 9.77 1.45 5.44
N LEU A 40 10.12 0.31 4.84
CA LEU A 40 11.04 0.27 3.69
C LEU A 40 10.49 1.04 2.48
N LEU A 41 9.20 0.91 2.21
CA LEU A 41 8.54 1.61 1.12
C LEU A 41 8.55 3.14 1.33
N GLU A 42 8.29 3.61 2.55
CA GLU A 42 8.38 5.04 2.87
C GLU A 42 9.82 5.57 2.78
N LEU A 43 10.80 4.81 3.30
CA LEU A 43 12.21 5.19 3.21
C LEU A 43 12.71 5.22 1.75
N SER A 44 12.22 4.33 0.89
CA SER A 44 12.61 4.28 -0.52
C SER A 44 12.34 5.58 -1.27
N GLN A 45 11.35 6.38 -0.85
CA GLN A 45 11.00 7.64 -1.50
C GLN A 45 12.06 8.74 -1.33
N PHE A 46 12.90 8.61 -0.29
CA PHE A 46 13.95 9.60 0.03
C PHE A 46 15.33 9.21 -0.52
N GLN A 47 15.45 7.99 -1.06
CA GLN A 47 16.71 7.48 -1.58
C GLN A 47 16.85 7.73 -3.10
N PRO A 48 18.09 7.75 -3.62
CA PRO A 48 18.37 7.69 -5.05
C PRO A 48 17.64 6.52 -5.71
N VAL A 49 17.25 6.68 -6.98
CA VAL A 49 16.53 5.66 -7.77
C VAL A 49 17.08 4.22 -7.65
N PRO A 50 18.39 3.94 -7.77
CA PRO A 50 18.89 2.56 -7.65
C PRO A 50 18.67 1.96 -6.26
N GLU A 51 18.89 2.74 -5.21
CA GLU A 51 18.71 2.32 -3.81
C GLU A 51 17.22 2.19 -3.47
N SER A 52 16.40 3.13 -3.97
CA SER A 52 14.95 3.10 -3.87
C SER A 52 14.36 1.80 -4.46
N LYS A 53 14.82 1.39 -5.65
CA LYS A 53 14.42 0.11 -6.25
C LYS A 53 14.77 -1.08 -5.38
N GLN A 54 15.99 -1.12 -4.84
CA GLN A 54 16.42 -2.21 -3.96
C GLN A 54 15.53 -2.28 -2.71
N MET A 55 15.28 -1.14 -2.06
CA MET A 55 14.41 -1.08 -0.87
C MET A 55 12.98 -1.50 -1.16
N ILE A 56 12.46 -1.20 -2.35
CA ILE A 56 11.13 -1.64 -2.79
C ILE A 56 11.11 -3.17 -3.00
N ILE A 57 12.16 -3.75 -3.58
CA ILE A 57 12.27 -5.21 -3.74
C ILE A 57 12.32 -5.89 -2.37
N ASP A 58 13.11 -5.35 -1.44
CA ASP A 58 13.19 -5.87 -0.07
C ASP A 58 11.84 -5.75 0.65
N SER A 59 11.12 -4.63 0.45
CA SER A 59 9.76 -4.43 0.95
C SER A 59 8.79 -5.48 0.42
N ILE A 60 8.80 -5.75 -0.89
CA ILE A 60 8.00 -6.79 -1.54
C ILE A 60 8.27 -8.15 -0.91
N SER A 61 9.55 -8.52 -0.74
CA SER A 61 9.93 -9.80 -0.11
C SER A 61 9.34 -9.95 1.29
N LYS A 62 9.40 -8.90 2.13
CA LYS A 62 8.86 -8.95 3.50
C LYS A 62 7.34 -9.00 3.54
N LEU A 63 6.67 -8.33 2.60
CA LEU A 63 5.22 -8.35 2.47
C LEU A 63 4.72 -9.70 1.94
N ASP A 64 5.44 -10.34 1.03
CA ASP A 64 5.15 -11.69 0.56
C ASP A 64 5.29 -12.71 1.70
N GLU A 65 6.33 -12.60 2.55
CA GLU A 65 6.45 -13.40 3.77
C GLU A 65 5.23 -13.18 4.70
N ALA A 66 4.79 -11.94 4.90
CA ALA A 66 3.61 -11.63 5.71
C ALA A 66 2.33 -12.26 5.15
N ILE A 67 2.15 -12.22 3.82
CA ILE A 67 0.98 -12.81 3.13
C ILE A 67 1.04 -14.35 3.18
N PHE A 68 2.24 -14.94 3.13
CA PHE A 68 2.41 -16.38 3.28
C PHE A 68 1.95 -16.85 4.68
N ILE A 69 2.26 -16.08 5.72
CA ILE A 69 1.83 -16.36 7.09
C ILE A 69 0.33 -16.10 7.26
N ASN A 70 -0.17 -14.97 6.75
CA ASN A 70 -1.58 -14.61 6.84
C ASN A 70 -2.13 -14.12 5.47
N PRO A 71 -2.71 -15.04 4.67
CA PRO A 71 -3.20 -14.72 3.33
C PRO A 71 -4.37 -13.73 3.27
N GLN A 72 -5.09 -13.53 4.38
CA GLN A 72 -6.23 -12.60 4.49
C GLN A 72 -5.82 -11.25 5.09
N LYS A 73 -4.53 -11.01 5.31
CA LYS A 73 -4.04 -9.73 5.83
C LYS A 73 -4.18 -8.64 4.76
N HIS A 74 -5.26 -7.88 4.84
CA HIS A 74 -5.53 -6.79 3.90
C HIS A 74 -4.44 -5.71 3.90
N ASP A 75 -3.82 -5.43 5.04
CA ASP A 75 -2.78 -4.39 5.17
C ASP A 75 -1.53 -4.79 4.38
N ALA A 76 -1.11 -6.05 4.49
CA ALA A 76 0.04 -6.57 3.75
C ALA A 76 -0.22 -6.55 2.24
N LEU A 77 -1.41 -6.97 1.80
CA LEU A 77 -1.83 -6.92 0.40
C LEU A 77 -1.89 -5.48 -0.14
N TRP A 78 -2.38 -4.54 0.68
CA TRP A 78 -2.41 -3.12 0.34
C TRP A 78 -1.00 -2.54 0.16
N CYS A 79 -0.12 -2.78 1.13
CA CYS A 79 1.27 -2.36 1.06
C CYS A 79 2.00 -3.01 -0.13
N LEU A 80 1.71 -4.26 -0.46
CA LEU A 80 2.31 -4.96 -1.60
C LEU A 80 1.90 -4.33 -2.93
N GLY A 81 0.61 -3.96 -3.07
CA GLY A 81 0.12 -3.23 -4.22
C GLY A 81 0.81 -1.87 -4.41
N ASN A 82 1.02 -1.14 -3.31
CA ASN A 82 1.77 0.12 -3.34
C ASN A 82 3.24 -0.09 -3.72
N ALA A 83 3.89 -1.13 -3.20
CA ALA A 83 5.29 -1.44 -3.52
C ALA A 83 5.48 -1.75 -5.02
N HIS A 84 4.59 -2.57 -5.61
CA HIS A 84 4.60 -2.82 -7.05
C HIS A 84 4.34 -1.56 -7.88
N THR A 85 3.42 -0.70 -7.42
CA THR A 85 3.14 0.59 -8.08
C THR A 85 4.39 1.48 -8.07
N SER A 86 5.06 1.62 -6.93
CA SER A 86 6.32 2.37 -6.83
C SER A 86 7.42 1.76 -7.73
N HIS A 87 7.54 0.44 -7.77
CA HIS A 87 8.48 -0.24 -8.67
C HIS A 87 8.19 0.07 -10.14
N ALA A 88 6.91 0.05 -10.54
CA ALA A 88 6.49 0.39 -11.90
C ALA A 88 6.89 1.82 -12.28
N PHE A 89 6.70 2.79 -11.37
CA PHE A 89 7.09 4.18 -11.61
C PHE A 89 8.59 4.39 -11.77
N LEU A 90 9.42 3.60 -11.09
CA LEU A 90 10.87 3.66 -11.23
C LEU A 90 11.37 2.88 -12.47
N THR A 91 10.49 2.16 -13.16
CA THR A 91 10.83 1.36 -14.34
C THR A 91 10.62 2.20 -15.60
N PRO A 92 11.68 2.54 -16.36
CA PRO A 92 11.55 3.39 -17.55
C PRO A 92 10.88 2.67 -18.72
N ASP A 93 10.97 1.33 -18.76
CA ASP A 93 10.31 0.51 -19.76
C ASP A 93 8.80 0.39 -19.47
N GLN A 94 7.98 0.82 -20.42
CA GLN A 94 6.53 0.84 -20.25
C GLN A 94 5.89 -0.56 -20.29
N GLU A 95 6.48 -1.53 -20.99
CA GLU A 95 5.95 -2.88 -21.04
C GLU A 95 6.22 -3.61 -19.72
N GLU A 96 7.42 -3.45 -19.17
CA GLU A 96 7.80 -3.95 -17.87
C GLU A 96 6.99 -3.28 -16.75
N ALA A 97 6.83 -1.95 -16.79
CA ALA A 97 6.02 -1.22 -15.80
C ALA A 97 4.56 -1.68 -15.78
N LYS A 98 3.96 -2.00 -16.94
CA LYS A 98 2.58 -2.54 -17.00
C LYS A 98 2.43 -3.84 -16.22
N VAL A 99 3.40 -4.75 -16.29
CA VAL A 99 3.37 -6.01 -15.54
C VAL A 99 3.30 -5.73 -14.04
N TYR A 100 4.03 -4.74 -13.55
CA TYR A 100 3.98 -4.33 -12.14
C TYR A 100 2.65 -3.66 -11.77
N PHE A 101 2.06 -2.84 -12.65
CA PHE A 101 0.72 -2.27 -12.42
C PHE A 101 -0.38 -3.34 -12.38
N ASP A 102 -0.27 -4.38 -13.22
CA ASP A 102 -1.21 -5.50 -13.21
C ASP A 102 -1.10 -6.31 -11.92
N LYS A 103 0.13 -6.55 -11.44
CA LYS A 103 0.37 -7.17 -10.12
C LYS A 103 -0.18 -6.32 -8.98
N ALA A 104 0.03 -5.01 -9.00
CA ALA A 104 -0.51 -4.08 -8.01
C ALA A 104 -2.05 -4.14 -7.97
N THR A 105 -2.69 -4.13 -9.14
CA THR A 105 -4.14 -4.25 -9.29
C THR A 105 -4.65 -5.53 -8.65
N GLN A 106 -4.02 -6.68 -8.92
CA GLN A 106 -4.39 -7.96 -8.32
C GLN A 106 -4.25 -7.95 -6.78
N CYS A 107 -3.22 -7.29 -6.25
CA CYS A 107 -3.03 -7.16 -4.80
C CYS A 107 -4.16 -6.33 -4.16
N PHE A 108 -4.54 -5.22 -4.78
CA PHE A 108 -5.64 -4.39 -4.29
C PHE A 108 -6.99 -5.11 -4.39
N GLU A 109 -7.25 -5.85 -5.47
CA GLU A 109 -8.46 -6.67 -5.58
C GLU A 109 -8.54 -7.69 -4.44
N ARG A 110 -7.45 -8.40 -4.16
CA ARG A 110 -7.37 -9.35 -3.04
C ARG A 110 -7.54 -8.67 -1.68
N ALA A 111 -6.95 -7.49 -1.48
CA ALA A 111 -7.09 -6.73 -0.24
C ALA A 111 -8.55 -6.33 0.01
N VAL A 112 -9.23 -5.89 -1.05
CA VAL A 112 -10.64 -5.50 -1.01
C VAL A 112 -11.54 -6.70 -0.74
N ASP A 113 -11.28 -7.83 -1.41
CA ASP A 113 -12.02 -9.07 -1.20
C ASP A 113 -11.84 -9.58 0.25
N ALA A 114 -10.62 -9.48 0.80
CA ALA A 114 -10.32 -9.88 2.18
C ALA A 114 -11.02 -8.98 3.23
N VAL A 115 -11.13 -7.67 2.99
CA VAL A 115 -11.86 -6.72 3.87
C VAL A 115 -13.36 -6.87 3.75
N LEU A 116 -13.86 -7.03 2.51
CA LEU A 116 -15.27 -6.91 2.23
C LEU A 116 -16.02 -8.21 2.39
N GLY A 117 -15.40 -9.38 2.23
CA GLY A 117 -15.91 -10.71 2.63
C GLY A 117 -17.28 -11.17 2.12
N MET A 118 -18.16 -10.28 1.66
CA MET A 118 -19.54 -10.50 1.31
C MET A 118 -20.10 -9.28 0.55
N ILE A 119 -20.37 -9.50 -0.74
CA ILE A 119 -21.55 -9.03 -1.48
C ILE A 119 -21.56 -7.54 -1.96
N PHE A 120 -21.62 -7.40 -3.30
CA PHE A 120 -22.17 -6.30 -4.13
C PHE A 120 -21.35 -5.05 -4.51
N THR A 121 -20.16 -4.77 -3.98
CA THR A 121 -19.43 -3.53 -4.35
C THR A 121 -18.20 -3.73 -5.25
N ALA A 122 -17.80 -4.98 -5.52
CA ALA A 122 -16.61 -5.30 -6.32
C ALA A 122 -16.61 -4.64 -7.71
N ASN A 123 -17.77 -4.52 -8.37
CA ASN A 123 -17.85 -3.96 -9.72
C ASN A 123 -17.68 -2.43 -9.76
N LEU A 124 -18.16 -1.71 -8.74
CA LEU A 124 -18.00 -0.24 -8.66
C LEU A 124 -16.56 0.13 -8.27
N TRP A 125 -15.93 -0.65 -7.39
CA TRP A 125 -14.55 -0.42 -6.98
C TRP A 125 -13.53 -0.86 -8.05
N LYS A 126 -13.76 -1.97 -8.77
CA LYS A 126 -12.95 -2.36 -9.94
C LYS A 126 -13.00 -1.32 -11.06
N LEU A 127 -14.16 -0.69 -11.29
CA LEU A 127 -14.30 0.40 -12.26
C LEU A 127 -13.53 1.66 -11.80
N GLN A 128 -13.55 1.94 -10.49
CA GLN A 128 -12.81 3.05 -9.90
C GLN A 128 -11.29 2.82 -9.91
N LEU A 129 -10.82 1.60 -9.65
CA LEU A 129 -9.40 1.23 -9.72
C LEU A 129 -8.88 1.29 -11.17
N ARG A 130 -9.69 0.86 -12.16
CA ARG A 130 -9.40 1.05 -13.59
C ARG A 130 -9.29 2.53 -13.97
N LEU A 131 -10.19 3.38 -13.46
CA LEU A 131 -10.12 4.84 -13.65
C LEU A 131 -8.90 5.45 -12.93
N GLN A 132 -8.47 4.87 -11.81
CA GLN A 132 -7.28 5.28 -11.07
C GLN A 132 -5.99 4.91 -11.82
N ASN A 133 -5.92 3.73 -12.46
CA ASN A 133 -4.83 3.38 -13.39
C ASN A 133 -4.79 4.31 -14.62
N CYS A 134 -5.93 4.82 -15.08
CA CYS A 134 -5.98 5.84 -16.13
C CYS A 134 -5.48 7.23 -15.67
N THR A 135 -5.59 7.58 -14.38
CA THR A 135 -5.15 8.90 -13.83
C THR A 135 -3.75 8.87 -13.21
N LEU A 136 -3.27 7.71 -12.75
CA LEU A 136 -1.86 7.44 -12.39
C LEU A 136 -0.91 7.64 -13.59
N ARG A 137 -1.46 7.62 -14.81
CA ARG A 137 -0.76 7.95 -16.05
C ARG A 137 -0.45 9.44 -16.22
N SER A 138 -0.98 10.35 -15.38
CA SER A 138 -0.92 11.80 -15.60
C SER A 138 -0.54 12.69 -14.40
N THR A 139 -0.46 12.23 -13.15
CA THR A 139 -0.27 13.13 -11.98
C THR A 139 0.50 12.52 -10.79
N SER A 140 1.15 13.38 -10.00
CA SER A 140 2.10 13.01 -8.92
C SER A 140 1.45 12.40 -7.67
N MET A 141 2.26 11.59 -6.96
CA MET A 141 1.94 10.77 -5.77
C MET A 141 1.24 11.54 -4.62
N VAL A 142 1.51 12.84 -4.46
CA VAL A 142 0.95 13.68 -3.38
C VAL A 142 -0.54 13.95 -3.58
N GLN A 143 -0.98 14.19 -4.81
CA GLN A 143 -2.40 14.43 -5.09
C GLN A 143 -3.22 13.14 -5.01
N CYS A 144 -2.63 12.01 -5.40
CA CYS A 144 -3.29 10.71 -5.30
C CYS A 144 -3.57 10.36 -3.83
N ASN A 145 -2.58 10.48 -2.94
CA ASN A 145 -2.74 10.22 -1.50
C ASN A 145 -3.73 11.17 -0.80
N THR A 146 -3.79 12.44 -1.22
CA THR A 146 -4.70 13.45 -0.63
C THR A 146 -6.16 13.19 -1.05
N LEU A 147 -6.40 12.88 -2.33
CA LEU A 147 -7.71 12.48 -2.83
C LEU A 147 -8.16 11.14 -2.23
N TRP A 148 -7.22 10.22 -1.98
CA TRP A 148 -7.47 8.93 -1.34
C TRP A 148 -7.93 9.08 0.12
N GLY A 149 -7.28 9.95 0.90
CA GLY A 149 -7.71 10.31 2.25
C GLY A 149 -9.09 10.96 2.30
N GLN A 150 -9.42 11.82 1.33
CA GLN A 150 -10.74 12.45 1.21
C GLN A 150 -11.84 11.45 0.78
N GLY A 151 -11.51 10.51 -0.11
CA GLY A 151 -12.43 9.45 -0.56
C GLY A 151 -12.77 8.44 0.55
N LEU A 152 -11.79 8.06 1.37
CA LEU A 152 -11.99 7.24 2.58
C LEU A 152 -12.91 7.95 3.60
N LEU A 153 -12.71 9.26 3.81
CA LEU A 153 -13.60 10.06 4.67
C LEU A 153 -15.03 10.09 4.12
N HIS A 154 -15.20 10.23 2.81
CA HIS A 154 -16.53 10.27 2.19
C HIS A 154 -17.25 8.91 2.28
N LEU A 155 -16.52 7.80 2.15
CA LEU A 155 -17.06 6.45 2.37
C LEU A 155 -17.38 6.17 3.85
N GLN A 156 -16.59 6.70 4.79
CA GLN A 156 -16.92 6.66 6.22
C GLN A 156 -18.17 7.50 6.54
N LEU A 157 -18.33 8.68 5.93
CA LEU A 157 -19.52 9.53 6.08
C LEU A 157 -20.79 8.88 5.48
N LEU A 158 -20.67 8.16 4.36
CA LEU A 158 -21.76 7.38 3.78
C LEU A 158 -22.15 6.17 4.66
N ARG A 159 -21.21 5.55 5.39
CA ARG A 159 -21.51 4.55 6.44
C ARG A 159 -22.28 5.16 7.63
N VAL A 160 -21.96 6.39 8.05
CA VAL A 160 -22.68 7.10 9.14
C VAL A 160 -24.11 7.47 8.73
N GLN A 161 -24.31 7.93 7.48
CA GLN A 161 -25.64 8.28 6.97
C GLN A 161 -26.54 7.06 6.77
N ARG A 162 -26.01 5.89 6.37
CA ARG A 162 -26.80 4.65 6.26
C ARG A 162 -27.16 4.02 7.61
N ARG A 163 -26.31 4.13 8.64
CA ARG A 163 -26.67 3.69 10.00
C ARG A 163 -27.83 4.51 10.60
N ARG A 164 -27.97 5.79 10.23
CA ARG A 164 -29.11 6.62 10.65
C ARG A 164 -30.41 6.32 9.91
N ARG A 165 -30.37 5.72 8.71
CA ARG A 165 -31.57 5.36 7.93
C ARG A 165 -32.07 3.93 8.18
N ALA A 166 -31.31 3.09 8.88
CA ALA A 166 -31.73 1.74 9.26
C ALA A 166 -32.41 1.67 10.64
N VAL A 167 -32.66 2.82 11.29
CA VAL A 167 -33.44 2.94 12.52
C VAL A 167 -34.60 3.92 12.26
N ILE A 168 -35.56 3.48 11.45
CA ILE A 168 -36.96 3.95 11.42
C ILE A 168 -37.82 2.75 11.07
#